data_AF-A0A7K0N1P3-F1
#
_entry.id   AF-A0A7K0N1P3-F1
#
_cell.length_a   1.000
_cell.length_b   1.000
_cell.length_c   1.000
_cell.angle_alpha   90.00
_cell.angle_beta   90.00
_cell.angle_gamma   90.00
#
_symmetry.space_group_name_H-M   'P 1'
#
loop_
_entity.id
_entity.type
_entity.pdbx_description
1 polymer ?
#
loop_
_entity_poly.entity_id
_entity_poly.type
_entity_poly.pdbx_seq_one_letter_code
_entity_poly.pdbx_strand_id
1 'polypeptide(L)'
;MSKVLASLPVGEKVGIAFSGGLDTSVAVAWMREKGAIPCTYTADLGQYDEPDIDSVPGRAKQYGAEISRLVDCKSSIVEEGLAAIACGAFHIRSGGKQYFNTTPLGRAVTGTLLVRAMLSDNVDIWGDGSTYKGNDIERFYRYGLLANPKLRIYKPWLDADFVNELGGRKEMSEWLVARKFPYRDSIEKAYSTDANILGATHEAKRLEDLDTSVELVEPIMGVRFWDESVAIKSEDVKIQFVQGRPVAINGKSFTDVVALMKEANAIGGRHG
;
A
#
# COMPACT_ATOMS: atom_id res chain seq x y z
N MET A 1 0.41 -30.06 -2.21
CA MET A 1 1.21 -29.47 -1.11
C MET A 1 0.63 -28.09 -0.78
N SER A 2 0.53 -27.74 0.50
CA SER A 2 0.07 -26.40 0.92
C SER A 2 0.98 -25.33 0.32
N LYS A 3 0.37 -24.24 -0.18
CA LYS A 3 1.10 -23.04 -0.62
C LYS A 3 1.46 -22.12 0.54
N VAL A 4 0.84 -22.32 1.70
CA VAL A 4 1.04 -21.52 2.90
C VAL A 4 2.05 -22.20 3.81
N LEU A 5 3.04 -21.42 4.26
CA LEU A 5 4.05 -21.81 5.24
C LEU A 5 3.70 -21.18 6.60
N ALA A 6 3.59 -22.02 7.62
CA ALA A 6 3.26 -21.62 8.99
C ALA A 6 4.50 -21.44 9.89
N SER A 7 5.69 -21.70 9.35
CA SER A 7 6.97 -21.55 10.06
C SER A 7 7.96 -20.85 9.14
N LEU A 8 8.83 -20.04 9.73
CA LEU A 8 9.85 -19.31 9.00
C LEU A 8 10.73 -20.27 8.18
N PRO A 9 10.89 -20.05 6.85
CA PRO A 9 11.77 -20.86 6.02
C PRO A 9 13.24 -20.43 6.19
N VAL A 10 13.87 -20.96 7.23
CA VAL A 10 15.28 -20.69 7.58
C VAL A 10 16.21 -21.07 6.41
N GLY A 11 17.16 -20.18 6.10
CA GLY A 11 18.10 -20.33 4.99
C GLY A 11 17.54 -20.03 3.61
N GLU A 12 16.24 -19.74 3.48
CA GLU A 12 15.61 -19.43 2.20
C GLU A 12 15.43 -17.92 2.00
N LYS A 13 15.38 -17.48 0.73
CA LYS A 13 15.00 -16.11 0.39
C LYS A 13 13.52 -15.89 0.58
N VAL A 14 13.16 -14.86 1.34
CA VAL A 14 11.77 -14.48 1.62
C VAL A 14 11.53 -13.04 1.15
N GLY A 15 10.72 -12.89 0.12
CA GLY A 15 10.26 -11.60 -0.38
C GLY A 15 9.32 -10.94 0.62
N ILE A 16 9.43 -9.64 0.81
CA ILE A 16 8.56 -8.84 1.67
C ILE A 16 8.10 -7.62 0.87
N ALA A 17 6.78 -7.42 0.79
CA ALA A 17 6.21 -6.17 0.31
C ALA A 17 6.47 -5.10 1.38
N PHE A 18 7.50 -4.28 1.18
CA PHE A 18 8.08 -3.45 2.22
C PHE A 18 7.59 -2.01 2.12
N SER A 19 6.72 -1.61 3.05
CA SER A 19 6.19 -0.23 3.14
C SER A 19 7.07 0.71 3.97
N GLY A 20 8.02 0.20 4.76
CA GLY A 20 8.83 1.01 5.68
C GLY A 20 8.12 1.38 6.98
N GLY A 21 6.90 0.89 7.22
CA GLY A 21 6.22 1.01 8.51
C GLY A 21 6.78 0.05 9.57
N LEU A 22 6.28 0.15 10.81
CA LEU A 22 6.70 -0.70 11.94
C LEU A 22 6.64 -2.19 11.60
N ASP A 23 5.47 -2.66 11.18
CA ASP A 23 5.17 -4.08 10.98
C ASP A 23 6.10 -4.72 9.93
N THR A 24 6.39 -4.02 8.83
CA THR A 24 7.29 -4.54 7.79
C THR A 24 8.77 -4.38 8.18
N SER A 25 9.13 -3.33 8.92
CA SER A 25 10.50 -3.11 9.43
C SER A 25 10.91 -4.18 10.44
N VAL A 26 10.04 -4.47 11.41
CA VAL A 26 10.30 -5.53 12.40
C VAL A 26 10.30 -6.91 11.75
N ALA A 27 9.42 -7.16 10.78
CA ALA A 27 9.41 -8.44 10.07
C ALA A 27 10.73 -8.69 9.32
N VAL A 28 11.29 -7.69 8.63
CA VAL A 28 12.60 -7.82 7.96
C VAL A 28 13.69 -8.15 8.97
N ALA A 29 13.78 -7.37 10.06
CA ALA A 29 14.81 -7.56 11.07
C ALA A 29 14.70 -8.92 11.78
N TRP A 30 13.47 -9.31 12.15
CA TRP A 30 13.20 -10.58 12.80
C TRP A 30 13.52 -11.76 11.89
N MET A 31 13.08 -11.73 10.62
CA MET A 31 13.39 -12.80 9.66
C MET A 31 14.90 -12.96 9.46
N ARG A 32 15.65 -11.85 9.39
CA ARG A 32 17.12 -11.89 9.31
C ARG A 32 17.73 -12.55 10.54
N GLU A 33 17.31 -12.12 11.74
CA GLU A 33 17.84 -12.64 13.00
C GLU A 33 17.55 -14.14 13.19
N LYS A 34 16.38 -14.59 12.76
CA LYS A 34 15.96 -16.00 12.84
C LYS A 34 16.50 -16.87 11.69
N GLY A 35 17.34 -16.31 10.82
CA GLY A 35 18.11 -17.07 9.84
C GLY A 35 17.45 -17.23 8.46
N ALA A 36 16.36 -16.54 8.17
CA ALA A 36 15.88 -16.38 6.80
C ALA A 36 16.66 -15.27 6.06
N ILE A 37 16.49 -15.19 4.75
CA ILE A 37 17.16 -14.21 3.89
C ILE A 37 16.11 -13.22 3.35
N PRO A 38 15.75 -12.16 4.10
CA PRO A 38 14.69 -11.24 3.69
C PRO A 38 15.10 -10.42 2.47
N CYS A 39 14.19 -10.30 1.50
CA CYS A 39 14.34 -9.52 0.27
C CYS A 39 13.17 -8.53 0.18
N THR A 40 13.41 -7.23 0.19
CA THR A 40 12.37 -6.21 0.26
C THR A 40 12.05 -5.60 -1.10
N TYR A 41 10.75 -5.45 -1.35
CA TYR A 41 10.23 -4.86 -2.58
C TYR A 41 9.20 -3.80 -2.20
N THR A 42 9.53 -2.54 -2.44
CA THR A 42 8.67 -1.39 -2.17
C THR A 42 7.96 -1.01 -3.46
N ALA A 43 6.64 -0.93 -3.44
CA ALA A 43 5.88 -0.44 -4.59
C ALA A 43 5.81 1.10 -4.55
N ASP A 44 6.25 1.75 -5.62
CA ASP A 44 5.92 3.16 -5.87
C ASP A 44 4.56 3.24 -6.55
N LEU A 45 3.54 3.58 -5.75
CA LEU A 45 2.16 3.75 -6.18
C LEU A 45 1.77 5.22 -6.32
N GLY A 46 2.73 6.15 -6.21
CA GLY A 46 2.45 7.58 -6.14
C GLY A 46 1.62 7.97 -4.92
N GLN A 47 1.83 7.27 -3.80
CA GLN A 47 1.11 7.49 -2.55
C GLN A 47 1.43 8.84 -1.90
N TYR A 48 0.46 9.42 -1.20
CA TYR A 48 0.55 10.74 -0.57
C TYR A 48 1.01 10.71 0.89
N ASP A 49 1.05 9.52 1.49
CA ASP A 49 1.41 9.29 2.89
C ASP A 49 2.89 8.91 3.10
N GLU A 50 3.68 8.81 2.02
CA GLU A 50 5.12 8.58 2.06
C GLU A 50 5.85 9.64 1.21
N PRO A 51 6.41 10.70 1.84
CA PRO A 51 7.05 11.80 1.12
C PRO A 51 8.45 11.45 0.57
N ASP A 52 9.10 10.39 1.06
CA ASP A 52 10.47 10.02 0.68
C ASP A 52 10.56 8.52 0.39
N ILE A 53 9.86 8.11 -0.67
CA ILE A 53 9.82 6.71 -1.08
C ILE A 53 11.18 6.19 -1.56
N ASP A 54 12.01 7.07 -2.13
CA ASP A 54 13.34 6.73 -2.65
C ASP A 54 14.32 6.32 -1.53
N SER A 55 14.09 6.74 -0.28
CA SER A 55 14.90 6.30 0.86
C SER A 55 14.45 4.98 1.48
N VAL A 56 13.24 4.50 1.16
CA VAL A 56 12.69 3.24 1.71
C VAL A 56 13.63 2.05 1.47
N PRO A 57 14.22 1.85 0.27
CA PRO A 57 15.15 0.75 0.05
C PRO A 57 16.40 0.80 0.95
N GLY A 58 16.89 2.01 1.25
CA GLY A 58 18.00 2.25 2.16
C GLY A 58 17.66 1.89 3.60
N ARG A 59 16.46 2.29 4.07
CA ARG A 59 15.91 1.88 5.38
C ARG A 59 15.81 0.37 5.49
N ALA A 60 15.31 -0.31 4.46
CA ALA A 60 15.17 -1.77 4.46
C ALA A 60 16.51 -2.50 4.69
N LYS A 61 17.61 -1.99 4.09
CA LYS A 61 18.96 -2.55 4.29
C LYS A 61 19.45 -2.38 5.73
N GLN A 62 19.07 -1.30 6.41
CA GLN A 62 19.43 -1.09 7.83
C GLN A 62 18.80 -2.15 8.74
N TYR A 63 17.65 -2.71 8.35
CA TYR A 63 17.00 -3.83 9.05
C TYR A 63 17.51 -5.21 8.60
N GLY A 64 18.48 -5.29 7.68
CA GLY A 64 19.10 -6.55 7.26
C GLY A 64 18.53 -7.17 5.99
N ALA A 65 17.82 -6.43 5.14
CA ALA A 65 17.41 -6.91 3.82
C ALA A 65 18.62 -7.29 2.93
N GLU A 66 18.57 -8.47 2.33
CA GLU A 66 19.56 -8.99 1.36
C GLU A 66 19.45 -8.24 0.02
N ILE A 67 18.22 -8.17 -0.47
CA ILE A 67 17.83 -7.45 -1.69
C ILE A 67 16.88 -6.35 -1.24
N SER A 68 16.99 -5.18 -1.84
CA SER A 68 16.04 -4.09 -1.60
C SER A 68 15.81 -3.32 -2.89
N ARG A 69 14.56 -3.31 -3.37
CA ARG A 69 14.17 -2.70 -4.64
C ARG A 69 12.97 -1.78 -4.47
N LEU A 70 13.03 -0.64 -5.14
CA LEU A 70 11.86 0.16 -5.46
C LEU A 70 11.31 -0.30 -6.81
N VAL A 71 10.01 -0.62 -6.86
CA VAL A 71 9.30 -1.11 -8.04
C VAL A 71 8.31 -0.04 -8.46
N ASP A 72 8.53 0.58 -9.62
CA ASP A 72 7.62 1.58 -10.16
C ASP A 72 6.31 0.93 -10.63
N CYS A 73 5.22 1.24 -9.93
CA CYS A 73 3.87 0.73 -10.20
C CYS A 73 2.92 1.85 -10.68
N LYS A 74 3.39 3.10 -10.78
CA LYS A 74 2.53 4.28 -10.99
C LYS A 74 1.74 4.22 -12.28
N SER A 75 2.41 3.90 -13.39
CA SER A 75 1.74 3.80 -14.69
C SER A 75 0.70 2.67 -14.69
N SER A 76 1.06 1.50 -14.14
CA SER A 76 0.15 0.36 -14.09
C SER A 76 -1.09 0.63 -13.25
N ILE A 77 -0.96 1.24 -12.06
CA ILE A 77 -2.13 1.56 -11.23
C ILE A 77 -3.03 2.61 -11.88
N VAL A 78 -2.46 3.61 -12.57
CA VAL A 78 -3.27 4.59 -13.29
C VAL A 78 -4.03 3.94 -14.43
N GLU A 79 -3.40 3.07 -15.23
CA GLU A 79 -4.08 2.37 -16.32
C GLU A 79 -5.21 1.45 -15.82
N GLU A 80 -4.99 0.69 -14.74
CA GLU A 80 -6.05 -0.11 -14.12
C GLU A 80 -7.20 0.77 -13.59
N GLY A 81 -6.88 1.94 -13.04
CA GLY A 81 -7.87 2.93 -12.64
C GLY A 81 -8.70 3.47 -13.81
N LEU A 82 -8.06 3.81 -14.94
CA LEU A 82 -8.74 4.25 -16.14
C LEU A 82 -9.61 3.14 -16.75
N ALA A 83 -9.15 1.88 -16.73
CA ALA A 83 -9.95 0.74 -17.15
C ALA A 83 -11.19 0.56 -16.26
N ALA A 84 -11.04 0.67 -14.94
CA ALA A 84 -12.15 0.60 -13.99
C ALA A 84 -13.18 1.72 -14.21
N ILE A 85 -12.72 2.94 -14.52
CA ILE A 85 -13.60 4.07 -14.89
C ILE A 85 -14.36 3.76 -16.18
N ALA A 86 -13.67 3.25 -17.21
CA ALA A 86 -14.28 2.99 -18.51
C ALA A 86 -15.40 1.94 -18.47
N CYS A 87 -15.31 0.95 -17.58
CA CYS A 87 -16.33 -0.08 -17.41
C CYS A 87 -17.25 0.13 -16.19
N GLY A 88 -17.03 1.19 -15.40
CA GLY A 88 -17.83 1.46 -14.20
C GLY A 88 -17.73 0.38 -13.12
N ALA A 89 -16.54 -0.18 -12.90
CA ALA A 89 -16.31 -1.31 -11.97
C ALA A 89 -16.35 -0.91 -10.49
N PHE A 90 -17.44 -0.27 -10.06
CA PHE A 90 -17.60 0.31 -8.73
C PHE A 90 -18.94 -0.12 -8.13
N HIS A 91 -18.90 -0.92 -7.05
CA HIS A 91 -20.08 -1.57 -6.49
C HIS A 91 -20.49 -1.02 -5.13
N ILE A 92 -19.60 -0.32 -4.42
CA ILE A 92 -19.85 0.25 -3.09
C ILE A 92 -20.34 1.70 -3.25
N ARG A 93 -21.53 1.98 -2.73
CA ARG A 93 -22.18 3.30 -2.82
C ARG A 93 -23.15 3.54 -1.66
N SER A 94 -23.23 4.80 -1.23
CA SER A 94 -24.18 5.28 -0.21
C SER A 94 -24.61 6.71 -0.53
N GLY A 95 -25.91 7.00 -0.55
CA GLY A 95 -26.41 8.37 -0.79
C GLY A 95 -25.97 8.99 -2.13
N GLY A 96 -25.75 8.17 -3.16
CA GLY A 96 -25.23 8.61 -4.46
C GLY A 96 -23.71 8.85 -4.51
N LYS A 97 -23.01 8.77 -3.37
CA LYS A 97 -21.54 8.79 -3.29
C LYS A 97 -20.99 7.38 -3.54
N GLN A 98 -19.89 7.30 -4.27
CA GLN A 98 -19.33 6.04 -4.74
C GLN A 98 -17.89 5.88 -4.25
N TYR A 99 -17.54 4.67 -3.83
CA TYR A 99 -16.15 4.30 -3.60
C TYR A 99 -15.56 3.70 -4.88
N PHE A 100 -14.44 4.27 -5.34
CA PHE A 100 -13.81 3.93 -6.62
C PHE A 100 -12.88 2.70 -6.58
N ASN A 101 -13.02 1.82 -5.58
CA ASN A 101 -12.23 0.59 -5.45
C ASN A 101 -10.70 0.79 -5.53
N THR A 102 -10.21 1.90 -4.98
CA THR A 102 -8.80 2.32 -5.08
C THR A 102 -7.84 1.34 -4.39
N THR A 103 -8.20 0.78 -3.24
CA THR A 103 -7.40 -0.27 -2.57
C THR A 103 -7.39 -1.58 -3.38
N PRO A 104 -8.53 -2.18 -3.80
CA PRO A 104 -8.55 -3.36 -4.67
C PRO A 104 -7.68 -3.24 -5.93
N LEU A 105 -7.74 -2.10 -6.62
CA LEU A 105 -6.93 -1.84 -7.82
C LEU A 105 -5.44 -1.80 -7.49
N GLY A 106 -5.08 -1.10 -6.40
CA GLY A 106 -3.70 -1.11 -5.89
C GLY A 106 -3.20 -2.53 -5.60
N ARG A 107 -4.05 -3.42 -5.05
CA ARG A 107 -3.67 -4.80 -4.72
C ARG A 107 -3.48 -5.68 -5.96
N ALA A 108 -4.28 -5.47 -7.00
CA ALA A 108 -4.10 -6.15 -8.28
C ALA A 108 -2.72 -5.84 -8.87
N VAL A 109 -2.31 -4.58 -8.83
CA VAL A 109 -1.02 -4.13 -9.33
C VAL A 109 0.13 -4.63 -8.45
N THR A 110 0.09 -4.39 -7.14
CA THR A 110 1.22 -4.79 -6.27
C THR A 110 1.34 -6.30 -6.12
N GLY A 111 0.23 -7.03 -5.98
CA GLY A 111 0.22 -8.48 -5.88
C GLY A 111 0.80 -9.18 -7.11
N THR A 112 0.74 -8.54 -8.28
CA THR A 112 1.36 -9.07 -9.51
C THR A 112 2.78 -8.56 -9.73
N LEU A 113 3.01 -7.24 -9.66
CA LEU A 113 4.31 -6.65 -9.99
C LEU A 113 5.39 -6.96 -8.94
N LEU A 114 5.05 -6.93 -7.64
CA LEU A 114 6.02 -7.27 -6.61
C LEU A 114 6.41 -8.75 -6.67
N VAL A 115 5.46 -9.64 -6.93
CA VAL A 115 5.76 -11.08 -7.09
C VAL A 115 6.57 -11.36 -8.35
N ARG A 116 6.35 -10.62 -9.45
CA ARG A 116 7.22 -10.68 -10.64
C ARG A 116 8.63 -10.18 -10.36
N ALA A 117 8.78 -9.13 -9.55
CA ALA A 117 10.08 -8.65 -9.12
C ALA A 117 10.79 -9.66 -8.20
N MET A 118 10.05 -10.30 -7.27
CA MET A 118 10.56 -11.41 -6.47
C MET A 118 11.07 -12.55 -7.35
N LEU A 119 10.27 -12.95 -8.36
CA LEU A 119 10.63 -14.01 -9.29
C LEU A 119 11.89 -13.68 -10.10
N SER A 120 12.06 -12.44 -10.56
CA SER A 120 13.28 -12.04 -11.31
C SER A 120 14.56 -12.19 -10.49
N ASP A 121 14.43 -12.14 -9.16
CA ASP A 121 15.55 -12.22 -8.21
C ASP A 121 15.68 -13.63 -7.60
N ASN A 122 14.95 -14.60 -8.17
CA ASN A 122 14.85 -16.00 -7.72
C ASN A 122 14.34 -16.12 -6.28
N VAL A 123 13.30 -15.35 -5.95
CA VAL A 123 12.60 -15.38 -4.66
C VAL A 123 11.21 -15.98 -4.86
N ASP A 124 11.05 -17.24 -4.44
CA ASP A 124 9.80 -18.00 -4.60
C ASP A 124 8.94 -18.05 -3.32
N ILE A 125 9.35 -17.36 -2.25
CA ILE A 125 8.58 -17.24 -1.01
C ILE A 125 8.22 -15.79 -0.76
N TRP A 126 6.96 -15.51 -0.47
CA TRP A 126 6.51 -14.20 0.00
C TRP A 126 6.11 -14.27 1.48
N GLY A 127 6.82 -13.54 2.34
CA GLY A 127 6.40 -13.21 3.69
C GLY A 127 5.32 -12.13 3.67
N ASP A 128 4.05 -12.55 3.66
CA ASP A 128 2.90 -11.67 3.51
C ASP A 128 2.17 -11.49 4.85
N GLY A 129 2.32 -10.30 5.44
CA GLY A 129 1.72 -9.92 6.72
C GLY A 129 0.24 -9.58 6.68
N SER A 130 -0.45 -9.66 5.54
CA SER A 130 -1.90 -9.41 5.46
C SER A 130 -2.66 -10.20 6.53
N THR A 131 -3.52 -9.54 7.31
CA THR A 131 -4.20 -10.16 8.45
C THR A 131 -5.22 -11.21 8.02
N TYR A 132 -5.48 -12.22 8.87
CA TYR A 132 -6.43 -13.31 8.59
C TYR A 132 -7.89 -12.85 8.44
N LYS A 133 -8.22 -11.65 8.94
CA LYS A 133 -9.57 -11.08 8.95
C LYS A 133 -9.84 -10.04 7.85
N GLY A 134 -8.80 -9.61 7.14
CA GLY A 134 -8.89 -8.59 6.10
C GLY A 134 -9.09 -9.17 4.71
N ASN A 135 -9.50 -8.33 3.76
CA ASN A 135 -9.67 -8.75 2.36
C ASN A 135 -8.35 -9.04 1.64
N ASP A 136 -7.27 -8.36 2.06
CA ASP A 136 -6.00 -8.36 1.32
C ASP A 136 -5.29 -9.72 1.33
N ILE A 137 -5.56 -10.57 2.33
CA ILE A 137 -5.03 -11.94 2.36
C ILE A 137 -5.47 -12.76 1.14
N GLU A 138 -6.73 -12.66 0.73
CA GLU A 138 -7.24 -13.39 -0.42
C GLU A 138 -6.80 -12.75 -1.74
N ARG A 139 -6.80 -11.41 -1.80
CA ARG A 139 -6.35 -10.66 -2.98
C ARG A 139 -4.92 -11.02 -3.32
N PHE A 140 -4.02 -10.88 -2.35
CA PHE A 140 -2.60 -11.15 -2.53
C PHE A 140 -2.31 -12.62 -2.77
N TYR A 141 -3.00 -13.53 -2.10
CA TYR A 141 -2.90 -14.96 -2.38
C TYR A 141 -3.23 -15.27 -3.85
N ARG A 142 -4.33 -14.73 -4.37
CA ARG A 142 -4.78 -14.96 -5.75
C ARG A 142 -3.83 -14.33 -6.77
N TYR A 143 -3.52 -13.04 -6.63
CA TYR A 143 -2.64 -12.35 -7.57
C TYR A 143 -1.21 -12.91 -7.56
N GLY A 144 -0.69 -13.25 -6.38
CA GLY A 144 0.63 -13.82 -6.24
C GLY A 144 0.76 -15.17 -6.92
N LEU A 145 -0.20 -16.08 -6.75
CA LEU A 145 -0.19 -17.38 -7.44
C LEU A 145 -0.41 -17.27 -8.95
N LEU A 146 -1.18 -16.28 -9.41
CA LEU A 146 -1.31 -15.98 -10.84
C LEU A 146 0.01 -15.44 -11.43
N ALA A 147 0.74 -14.62 -10.68
CA ALA A 147 2.00 -14.04 -11.12
C ALA A 147 3.18 -15.03 -11.06
N ASN A 148 3.19 -15.92 -10.07
CA ASN A 148 4.15 -17.01 -9.92
C ASN A 148 3.44 -18.29 -9.42
N PRO A 149 3.15 -19.26 -10.30
CA PRO A 149 2.51 -20.52 -9.90
C PRO A 149 3.31 -21.36 -8.90
N LYS A 150 4.62 -21.11 -8.76
CA LYS A 150 5.50 -21.79 -7.77
C LYS A 150 5.55 -21.09 -6.43
N LEU A 151 5.01 -19.87 -6.31
CA LEU A 151 5.05 -19.07 -5.10
C LEU A 151 4.55 -19.87 -3.88
N ARG A 152 5.31 -19.78 -2.78
CA ARG A 152 4.88 -20.14 -1.43
C ARG A 152 4.70 -18.85 -0.62
N ILE A 153 3.78 -18.87 0.34
CA ILE A 153 3.45 -17.69 1.13
C ILE A 153 3.66 -18.01 2.60
N TYR A 154 4.65 -17.36 3.21
CA TYR A 154 4.87 -17.40 4.65
C TYR A 154 3.94 -16.39 5.33
N LYS A 155 3.20 -16.85 6.34
CA LYS A 155 2.31 -16.03 7.17
C LYS A 155 2.88 -15.90 8.57
N PRO A 156 3.49 -14.75 8.93
CA PRO A 156 4.14 -14.59 10.24
C PRO A 156 3.20 -14.81 11.44
N TRP A 157 1.91 -14.46 11.31
CA TRP A 157 0.92 -14.67 12.39
C TRP A 157 0.50 -16.14 12.57
N LEU A 158 0.95 -17.07 11.72
CA LEU A 158 0.84 -18.51 11.96
C LEU A 158 2.06 -19.07 12.70
N ASP A 159 3.15 -18.29 12.77
CA ASP A 159 4.41 -18.71 13.37
C ASP A 159 4.41 -18.37 14.86
N ALA A 160 4.48 -19.41 15.69
CA ALA A 160 4.39 -19.25 17.14
C ALA A 160 5.54 -18.39 17.69
N ASP A 161 6.75 -18.50 17.14
CA ASP A 161 7.89 -17.71 17.61
C ASP A 161 7.71 -16.23 17.27
N PHE A 162 7.19 -15.94 16.07
CA PHE A 162 6.87 -14.57 15.67
C PHE A 162 5.79 -13.97 16.58
N VAL A 163 4.70 -14.70 16.83
CA VAL A 163 3.60 -14.22 17.67
C VAL A 163 4.03 -14.03 19.11
N ASN A 164 4.83 -14.94 19.66
CA ASN A 164 5.31 -14.85 21.04
C ASN A 164 6.28 -13.67 21.25
N GLU A 165 7.11 -13.35 20.26
CA GLU A 165 8.10 -12.26 20.37
C GLU A 165 7.56 -10.90 19.96
N LEU A 166 6.60 -10.85 19.02
CA LEU A 166 6.16 -9.63 18.33
C LEU A 166 4.64 -9.41 18.40
N GLY A 167 3.95 -10.02 19.38
CA GLY A 167 2.48 -10.15 19.45
C GLY A 167 1.64 -8.87 19.36
N GLY A 168 2.24 -7.69 19.43
CA GLY A 168 1.59 -6.40 19.21
C GLY A 168 2.56 -5.30 18.79
N ARG A 169 2.02 -4.13 18.41
CA ARG A 169 2.84 -2.98 17.96
C ARG A 169 3.79 -2.47 19.03
N LYS A 170 3.42 -2.59 20.31
CA LYS A 170 4.29 -2.19 21.43
C LYS A 170 5.52 -3.09 21.48
N GLU A 171 5.29 -4.41 21.47
CA GLU A 171 6.33 -5.43 21.49
C GLU A 171 7.24 -5.30 20.27
N MET A 172 6.67 -5.05 19.07
CA MET A 172 7.44 -4.78 17.85
C MET A 172 8.35 -3.56 17.97
N SER A 173 7.86 -2.46 18.56
CA SER A 173 8.65 -1.24 18.77
C SER A 173 9.79 -1.50 19.76
N GLU A 174 9.47 -2.09 20.91
CA GLU A 174 10.46 -2.45 21.95
C GLU A 174 11.53 -3.42 21.40
N TRP A 175 11.13 -4.38 20.56
CA TRP A 175 12.03 -5.34 19.93
C TRP A 175 13.05 -4.67 19.01
N LEU A 176 12.62 -3.66 18.22
CA LEU A 176 13.51 -2.88 17.35
C LEU A 176 14.45 -1.98 18.17
N VAL A 177 13.93 -1.31 19.20
CA VAL A 177 14.71 -0.43 20.08
C VAL A 177 15.79 -1.22 20.83
N ALA A 178 15.45 -2.40 21.36
CA ALA A 178 16.40 -3.28 22.05
C ALA A 178 17.59 -3.68 21.15
N ARG A 179 17.37 -3.74 19.83
CA ARG A 179 18.38 -4.06 18.82
C ARG A 179 19.03 -2.84 18.16
N LYS A 180 18.73 -1.64 18.66
CA LYS A 180 19.27 -0.37 18.19
C LYS A 180 19.00 -0.11 16.70
N PHE A 181 17.89 -0.65 16.18
CA PHE A 181 17.46 -0.33 14.83
C PHE A 181 16.88 1.08 14.76
N PRO A 182 16.98 1.76 13.61
CA PRO A 182 16.54 3.14 13.43
C PRO A 182 15.01 3.21 13.27
N TYR A 183 14.27 2.85 14.31
CA TYR A 183 12.82 3.00 14.35
C TYR A 183 12.46 4.37 14.93
N ARG A 184 11.60 5.10 14.22
CA ARG A 184 10.96 6.31 14.74
C ARG A 184 9.55 5.90 15.13
N ASP A 185 9.22 6.02 16.42
CA ASP A 185 7.83 5.85 16.86
C ASP A 185 6.94 6.78 16.03
N SER A 186 6.02 6.19 15.27
CA SER A 186 4.97 6.96 14.64
C SER A 186 4.06 7.51 15.72
N ILE A 187 3.75 8.81 15.68
CA ILE A 187 2.68 9.41 16.49
C ILE A 187 1.42 8.56 16.32
N GLU A 188 0.78 8.19 17.43
CA GLU A 188 -0.43 7.38 17.39
C GLU A 188 -1.52 8.11 16.59
N LYS A 189 -1.93 7.51 15.47
CA LYS A 189 -3.00 8.03 14.62
C LYS A 189 -4.36 7.54 15.12
N ALA A 190 -5.39 8.38 15.01
CA ALA A 190 -6.76 8.03 15.40
C ALA A 190 -7.43 6.97 14.49
N TYR A 191 -6.84 6.71 13.31
CA TYR A 191 -7.29 5.76 12.30
C TYR A 191 -6.08 5.13 11.58
N SER A 192 -6.33 4.08 10.80
CA SER A 192 -5.42 3.49 9.83
C SER A 192 -5.59 4.16 8.46
N THR A 193 -4.56 4.17 7.62
CA THR A 193 -4.63 4.74 6.27
C THR A 193 -3.89 3.86 5.28
N ASP A 194 -4.51 3.63 4.12
CA ASP A 194 -3.92 3.02 2.93
C ASP A 194 -4.09 4.02 1.78
N ALA A 195 -3.02 4.29 1.05
CA ALA A 195 -3.02 5.31 0.01
C ALA A 195 -2.26 4.87 -1.24
N ASN A 196 -2.72 5.37 -2.37
CA ASN A 196 -2.05 5.31 -3.66
C ASN A 196 -2.51 6.49 -4.51
N ILE A 197 -1.95 6.65 -5.71
CA ILE A 197 -2.30 7.77 -6.61
C ILE A 197 -3.78 7.83 -6.99
N LEU A 198 -4.54 6.72 -6.92
CA LEU A 198 -5.97 6.73 -7.25
C LEU A 198 -6.86 7.19 -6.08
N GLY A 199 -6.38 7.09 -4.84
CA GLY A 199 -7.15 7.44 -3.66
C GLY A 199 -6.54 6.98 -2.35
N ALA A 200 -7.15 7.43 -1.26
CA ALA A 200 -6.83 7.04 0.11
C ALA A 200 -8.07 6.48 0.82
N THR A 201 -7.87 5.50 1.68
CA THR A 201 -8.91 4.95 2.56
C THR A 201 -8.49 5.11 4.01
N HIS A 202 -9.42 5.55 4.86
CA HIS A 202 -9.22 5.72 6.30
C HIS A 202 -10.19 4.80 7.05
N GLU A 203 -9.70 4.00 7.99
CA GLU A 203 -10.50 2.98 8.67
C GLU A 203 -9.95 2.62 10.05
N ALA A 204 -10.64 1.73 10.76
CA ALA A 204 -10.26 1.15 12.06
C ALA A 204 -10.14 2.18 13.21
N LYS A 205 -9.82 1.67 14.41
CA LYS A 205 -9.64 2.47 15.63
C LYS A 205 -10.91 3.30 15.91
N ARG A 206 -10.80 4.64 16.00
CA ARG A 206 -11.97 5.48 16.28
C ARG A 206 -13.03 5.41 15.19
N LEU A 207 -12.65 5.12 13.95
CA LEU A 207 -13.60 4.96 12.83
C LEU A 207 -14.37 3.63 12.85
N GLU A 208 -14.13 2.75 13.84
CA GLU A 208 -14.99 1.58 14.08
C GLU A 208 -16.32 1.97 14.71
N ASP A 209 -16.36 3.09 15.43
CA ASP A 209 -17.57 3.63 16.02
C ASP A 209 -18.32 4.50 15.01
N LEU A 210 -19.55 4.10 14.67
CA LEU A 210 -20.38 4.78 13.68
C LEU A 210 -20.84 6.19 14.12
N ASP A 211 -20.74 6.49 15.42
CA ASP A 211 -21.00 7.84 15.95
C ASP A 211 -19.79 8.78 15.75
N THR A 212 -18.66 8.27 15.24
CA THR A 212 -17.49 9.09 14.91
C THR A 212 -17.71 9.85 13.60
N SER A 213 -17.63 11.17 13.68
CA SER A 213 -17.70 12.05 12.50
C SER A 213 -16.51 11.86 11.56
N VAL A 214 -16.75 11.98 10.26
CA VAL A 214 -15.72 12.04 9.21
C VAL A 214 -14.76 13.22 9.42
N GLU A 215 -15.18 14.26 10.14
CA GLU A 215 -14.37 15.45 10.45
C GLU A 215 -13.15 15.13 11.34
N LEU A 216 -13.10 13.94 11.94
CA LEU A 216 -11.90 13.43 12.62
C LEU A 216 -10.75 13.17 11.63
N VAL A 217 -11.05 12.90 10.37
CA VAL A 217 -10.07 12.54 9.33
C VAL A 217 -9.32 13.78 8.87
N GLU A 218 -8.01 13.66 8.73
CA GLU A 218 -7.17 14.66 8.06
C GLU A 218 -6.91 14.13 6.64
N PRO A 219 -7.55 14.71 5.61
CA PRO A 219 -7.40 14.24 4.24
C PRO A 219 -5.96 14.41 3.75
N ILE A 220 -5.43 13.39 3.09
CA ILE A 220 -4.06 13.41 2.55
C ILE A 220 -4.01 13.72 1.04
N MET A 221 -5.17 13.80 0.38
CA MET A 221 -5.29 14.06 -1.06
C MET A 221 -6.10 15.32 -1.38
N GLY A 222 -6.53 16.07 -0.35
CA GLY A 222 -7.34 17.27 -0.53
C GLY A 222 -7.48 18.08 0.74
N VAL A 223 -8.34 19.10 0.70
CA VAL A 223 -8.63 19.97 1.84
C VAL A 223 -9.78 19.44 2.70
N ARG A 224 -9.87 19.91 3.95
CA ARG A 224 -11.03 19.69 4.82
C ARG A 224 -12.21 20.55 4.38
N PHE A 225 -12.92 20.13 3.34
CA PHE A 225 -13.99 20.92 2.73
C PHE A 225 -15.17 21.24 3.67
N TRP A 226 -15.29 20.52 4.79
CA TRP A 226 -16.29 20.75 5.83
C TRP A 226 -15.88 21.84 6.84
N ASP A 227 -14.60 22.23 6.89
CA ASP A 227 -14.10 23.26 7.80
C ASP A 227 -14.37 24.64 7.19
N GLU A 228 -15.29 25.41 7.80
CA GLU A 228 -15.68 26.74 7.33
C GLU A 228 -14.52 27.74 7.25
N SER A 229 -13.40 27.48 7.95
CA SER A 229 -12.20 28.31 7.86
C SER A 229 -11.39 28.07 6.58
N VAL A 230 -11.64 26.97 5.87
CA VAL A 230 -10.99 26.62 4.60
C VAL A 230 -11.69 27.33 3.44
N ALA A 231 -11.02 28.33 2.87
CA ALA A 231 -11.55 29.06 1.73
C ALA A 231 -11.42 28.24 0.42
N ILE A 232 -12.56 27.86 -0.17
CA ILE A 232 -12.64 27.13 -1.44
C ILE A 232 -13.26 28.04 -2.50
N LYS A 233 -12.46 28.44 -3.50
CA LYS A 233 -12.94 29.25 -4.63
C LYS A 233 -13.51 28.34 -5.71
N SER A 234 -14.64 28.70 -6.29
CA SER A 234 -15.17 28.02 -7.48
C SER A 234 -14.14 27.98 -8.62
N GLU A 235 -14.04 26.85 -9.30
CA GLU A 235 -13.10 26.61 -10.39
C GLU A 235 -13.79 25.86 -11.54
N ASP A 236 -13.71 26.40 -12.76
CA ASP A 236 -14.19 25.71 -13.95
C ASP A 236 -13.11 24.76 -14.49
N VAL A 237 -13.47 23.50 -14.70
CA VAL A 237 -12.55 22.45 -15.15
C VAL A 237 -13.09 21.78 -16.40
N LYS A 238 -12.24 21.68 -17.43
CA LYS A 238 -12.54 20.96 -18.68
C LYS A 238 -11.65 19.75 -18.81
N ILE A 239 -12.25 18.56 -18.85
CA ILE A 239 -11.54 17.30 -19.14
C ILE A 239 -11.89 16.86 -20.56
N GLN A 240 -10.87 16.64 -21.39
CA GLN A 240 -11.04 16.15 -22.75
C GLN A 240 -10.76 14.65 -22.81
N PHE A 241 -11.70 13.92 -23.43
CA PHE A 241 -11.55 12.51 -23.74
C PHE A 241 -11.44 12.29 -25.25
N VAL A 242 -10.63 11.30 -25.65
CA VAL A 242 -10.54 10.78 -27.01
C VAL A 242 -10.69 9.26 -26.92
N GLN A 243 -11.73 8.72 -27.57
CA GLN A 243 -12.03 7.27 -27.57
C GLN A 243 -12.10 6.67 -26.15
N GLY A 244 -12.71 7.38 -25.20
CA GLY A 244 -12.86 6.93 -23.82
C GLY A 244 -11.63 7.13 -22.93
N ARG A 245 -10.49 7.60 -23.47
CA ARG A 245 -9.28 7.91 -22.71
C ARG A 245 -9.19 9.41 -22.41
N PRO A 246 -8.94 9.84 -21.16
CA PRO A 246 -8.66 11.23 -20.86
C PRO A 246 -7.29 11.62 -21.45
N VAL A 247 -7.22 12.77 -22.12
CA VAL A 247 -5.99 13.22 -22.83
C VAL A 247 -5.58 14.65 -22.50
N ALA A 248 -6.49 15.48 -21.97
CA ALA A 248 -6.17 16.84 -21.59
C ALA A 248 -7.05 17.35 -20.45
N ILE A 249 -6.50 18.24 -19.62
CA ILE A 249 -7.23 18.99 -18.60
C ILE A 249 -6.95 20.49 -18.81
N ASN A 250 -7.99 21.31 -18.88
CA ASN A 250 -7.91 22.76 -19.11
C ASN A 250 -7.06 23.13 -20.34
N GLY A 251 -7.17 22.34 -21.40
CA GLY A 251 -6.43 22.54 -22.66
C GLY A 251 -4.97 22.07 -22.64
N LYS A 252 -4.43 21.67 -21.50
CA LYS A 252 -3.09 21.07 -21.38
C LYS A 252 -3.18 19.57 -21.71
N SER A 253 -2.53 19.16 -22.80
CA SER A 253 -2.44 17.75 -23.20
C SER A 253 -1.41 16.99 -22.35
N PHE A 254 -1.71 15.73 -22.07
CA PHE A 254 -0.84 14.83 -21.32
C PHE A 254 -0.58 13.55 -22.12
N THR A 255 0.70 13.23 -22.34
CA THR A 255 1.14 11.93 -22.88
C THR A 255 1.48 10.95 -21.78
N ASP A 256 1.87 11.45 -20.60
CA ASP A 256 2.08 10.67 -19.38
C ASP A 256 0.79 10.60 -18.56
N VAL A 257 0.27 9.39 -18.37
CA VAL A 257 -0.94 9.13 -17.58
C VAL A 257 -0.76 9.43 -16.10
N VAL A 258 0.45 9.25 -15.55
CA VAL A 258 0.73 9.56 -14.15
C VAL A 258 0.66 11.06 -13.93
N ALA A 259 1.24 11.85 -14.84
CA ALA A 259 1.12 13.31 -14.81
C ALA A 259 -0.33 13.78 -14.96
N LEU A 260 -1.12 13.14 -15.84
CA LEU A 260 -2.56 13.42 -15.98
C LEU A 260 -3.30 13.18 -14.66
N MET A 261 -3.09 12.01 -14.04
CA MET A 261 -3.76 11.66 -12.78
C MET A 261 -3.34 12.61 -11.64
N LYS A 262 -2.05 12.99 -11.57
CA LYS A 262 -1.57 13.97 -10.58
C LYS A 262 -2.21 15.34 -10.75
N GLU A 263 -2.38 15.81 -12.00
CA GLU A 263 -3.09 17.06 -12.28
C GLU A 263 -4.56 16.95 -11.85
N ALA A 264 -5.24 15.85 -12.20
CA ALA A 264 -6.62 15.61 -11.79
C ALA A 264 -6.77 15.58 -10.26
N ASN A 265 -5.88 14.90 -9.54
CA ASN A 265 -5.84 14.88 -8.08
C ASN A 265 -5.60 16.27 -7.50
N ALA A 266 -4.67 17.04 -8.07
CA ALA A 266 -4.37 18.39 -7.58
C ALA A 266 -5.57 19.34 -7.77
N ILE A 267 -6.30 19.20 -8.88
CA ILE A 267 -7.54 19.94 -9.13
C ILE A 267 -8.62 19.50 -8.14
N GLY A 268 -8.97 18.21 -8.11
CA GLY A 268 -10.00 17.69 -7.21
C GLY A 268 -9.72 17.99 -5.74
N GLY A 269 -8.48 17.77 -5.30
CA GLY A 269 -8.06 17.97 -3.91
C GLY A 269 -8.21 19.40 -3.39
N ARG A 270 -8.22 20.43 -4.25
CA ARG A 270 -8.53 21.81 -3.83
C ARG A 270 -9.97 21.98 -3.35
N HIS A 271 -10.86 21.05 -3.70
CA HIS A 271 -12.30 21.12 -3.45
C HIS A 271 -12.83 19.99 -2.55
N GLY A 272 -11.98 19.04 -2.16
CA GLY A 272 -12.36 17.88 -1.34
C GLY A 272 -12.74 16.64 -2.14
#